data_AF-A0A3B6JD25-F1
#
_entry.id   AF-A0A3B6JD25-F1
#
_cell.length_a   1.000
_cell.length_b   1.000
_cell.length_c   1.000
_cell.angle_alpha   90.00
_cell.angle_beta   90.00
_cell.angle_gamma   90.00
#
_symmetry.space_group_name_H-M   'P 1'
#
loop_
_entity.id
_entity.type
_entity.pdbx_description
1 polymer ?
#
loop_
_entity_poly.entity_id
_entity_poly.type
_entity_poly.pdbx_seq_one_letter_code
_entity_poly.pdbx_strand_id
1 'polypeptide(L)'
;MPVKFSVRLQQMIWNTKEITARFNKSNHLDRKDMIMFPILENIEPEKPVSGNHYWVFNLNIRDKRFEVLDSWRTLDNLVLDKNARLIAATVRSLWEHHYHHSCVVLDKYPLVNIDVPRQNKE
;
A
#
# COMPACT_ATOMS: atom_id res chain seq x y z
N MET A 1 2.91 -7.01 -9.37
CA MET A 1 1.85 -5.98 -9.53
C MET A 1 2.39 -4.90 -10.46
N PRO A 2 1.65 -4.39 -11.46
CA PRO A 2 2.18 -3.39 -12.40
C PRO A 2 2.48 -2.04 -11.72
N VAL A 3 3.52 -1.32 -12.15
CA VAL A 3 3.90 0.01 -11.61
C VAL A 3 2.76 1.04 -11.67
N LYS A 4 1.89 0.95 -12.70
CA LYS A 4 0.71 1.82 -12.82
C LYS A 4 -0.29 1.64 -11.67
N PHE A 5 -0.35 0.46 -11.07
CA PHE A 5 -1.22 0.16 -9.95
C PHE A 5 -0.77 0.91 -8.69
N SER A 6 0.53 0.88 -8.38
CA SER A 6 1.07 1.58 -7.20
C SER A 6 0.93 3.10 -7.29
N VAL A 7 1.19 3.67 -8.47
CA VAL A 7 1.03 5.11 -8.71
C VAL A 7 -0.41 5.56 -8.47
N ARG A 8 -1.40 4.76 -8.88
CA ARG A 8 -2.82 5.07 -8.67
C ARG A 8 -3.23 5.01 -7.21
N LEU A 9 -2.70 4.06 -6.44
CA LEU A 9 -2.94 4.01 -4.99
C LEU A 9 -2.42 5.28 -4.29
N GLN A 10 -1.28 5.79 -4.70
CA GLN A 10 -0.68 7.02 -4.18
C GLN A 10 -1.44 8.30 -4.58
N GLN A 11 -2.33 8.23 -5.57
CA GLN A 11 -3.10 9.38 -6.07
C GLN A 11 -4.57 9.33 -5.66
N MET A 12 -4.98 8.33 -4.86
CA MET A 12 -6.39 8.02 -4.59
C MET A 12 -7.23 7.78 -5.85
N ILE A 13 -6.62 7.35 -6.95
CA ILE A 13 -7.33 7.06 -8.21
C ILE A 13 -7.77 5.59 -8.18
N TRP A 14 -8.86 5.31 -7.47
CA TRP A 14 -9.32 3.95 -7.20
C TRP A 14 -10.43 3.44 -8.12
N ASN A 15 -11.16 4.33 -8.81
CA ASN A 15 -12.26 3.96 -9.74
C ASN A 15 -11.75 3.60 -11.16
N THR A 16 -10.63 2.89 -11.27
CA THR A 16 -10.12 2.46 -12.59
C THR A 16 -10.35 0.97 -12.77
N LYS A 17 -10.65 0.55 -14.01
CA LYS A 17 -10.86 -0.86 -14.36
C LYS A 17 -9.75 -1.78 -13.83
N GLU A 18 -8.51 -1.30 -13.82
CA GLU A 18 -7.35 -2.05 -13.31
C GLU A 18 -7.42 -2.25 -11.78
N ILE A 19 -7.67 -1.20 -11.00
CA ILE A 19 -7.79 -1.31 -9.53
C ILE A 19 -8.98 -2.18 -9.18
N THR A 20 -10.14 -1.91 -9.78
CA THR A 20 -11.38 -2.67 -9.58
C THR A 20 -11.21 -4.16 -9.91
N ALA A 21 -10.48 -4.50 -10.97
CA ALA A 21 -10.21 -5.89 -11.32
C ALA A 21 -9.37 -6.63 -10.27
N ARG A 22 -8.46 -5.93 -9.56
CA ARG A 22 -7.64 -6.53 -8.49
C ARG A 22 -8.41 -6.71 -7.19
N PHE A 23 -9.31 -5.79 -6.86
CA PHE A 23 -10.19 -5.92 -5.71
C PHE A 23 -11.48 -6.70 -6.00
N ASN A 24 -11.64 -7.25 -7.20
CA ASN A 24 -12.79 -8.09 -7.53
C ASN A 24 -12.96 -9.22 -6.51
N LYS A 25 -14.20 -9.41 -6.04
CA LYS A 25 -14.57 -10.43 -5.04
C LYS A 25 -14.15 -11.85 -5.44
N SER A 26 -14.07 -12.16 -6.73
CA SER A 26 -13.57 -13.47 -7.21
C SER A 26 -12.11 -13.75 -6.85
N ASN A 27 -11.32 -12.71 -6.54
CA ASN A 27 -9.94 -12.87 -6.10
C ASN A 27 -9.84 -13.29 -4.62
N HIS A 28 -10.95 -13.24 -3.87
CA HIS A 28 -11.05 -13.66 -2.47
C HIS A 28 -9.92 -13.09 -1.59
N LEU A 29 -9.66 -11.78 -1.73
CA LEU A 29 -8.60 -11.10 -0.98
C LEU A 29 -8.85 -11.18 0.52
N ASP A 30 -10.11 -11.22 0.94
CA ASP A 30 -10.54 -11.39 2.32
C ASP A 30 -10.28 -12.78 2.93
N ARG A 31 -9.83 -13.73 2.12
CA ARG A 31 -9.39 -15.07 2.57
C ARG A 31 -7.87 -15.22 2.60
N LYS A 32 -7.13 -14.14 2.35
CA LYS A 32 -5.67 -14.13 2.41
C LYS A 32 -5.21 -13.67 3.78
N ASP A 33 -4.07 -14.19 4.22
CA ASP A 33 -3.42 -13.69 5.44
C ASP A 33 -2.78 -12.32 5.22
N MET A 34 -2.19 -12.12 4.04
CA MET A 34 -1.43 -10.94 3.68
C MET A 34 -1.63 -10.57 2.22
N ILE A 35 -1.59 -9.28 1.94
CA ILE A 35 -1.67 -8.71 0.59
C ILE A 35 -0.59 -7.63 0.46
N MET A 36 0.42 -7.92 -0.35
CA MET A 36 1.56 -7.03 -0.56
C MET A 36 1.36 -6.16 -1.79
N PHE A 37 1.57 -4.86 -1.60
CA PHE A 37 1.51 -3.83 -2.61
C PHE A 37 2.92 -3.25 -2.78
N PRO A 38 3.68 -3.66 -3.83
CA PRO A 38 4.95 -3.01 -4.15
C PRO A 38 4.65 -1.59 -4.63
N ILE A 39 5.23 -0.60 -3.97
CA ILE A 39 5.02 0.81 -4.24
C ILE A 39 6.28 1.38 -4.91
N LEU A 40 6.10 1.99 -6.08
CA LEU A 40 7.11 2.86 -6.68
C LEU A 40 6.73 4.31 -6.38
N GLU A 41 7.56 5.01 -5.61
CA GLU A 41 7.36 6.40 -5.24
C GLU A 41 8.46 7.27 -5.86
N ASN A 42 8.10 8.38 -6.47
CA ASN A 42 9.07 9.41 -6.82
C ASN A 42 9.32 10.30 -5.60
N ILE A 43 10.48 10.12 -4.97
CA ILE A 43 10.90 10.85 -3.77
C ILE A 43 11.75 12.08 -4.09
N GLU A 44 12.21 12.23 -5.33
CA GLU A 44 12.92 13.41 -5.84
C GLU A 44 12.15 13.95 -7.06
N PRO A 45 11.11 14.77 -6.87
CA PRO A 45 10.22 15.22 -7.95
C PRO A 45 10.96 15.90 -9.12
N GLU A 46 12.08 16.57 -8.83
CA GLU A 46 12.96 17.20 -9.83
C GLU A 46 13.70 16.20 -10.74
N LYS A 47 13.74 14.91 -10.36
CA LYS A 47 14.38 13.82 -11.10
C LYS A 47 13.37 12.72 -11.44
N PRO A 48 12.43 12.95 -12.38
CA PRO A 48 11.31 12.04 -12.65
C PRO A 48 11.72 10.62 -13.06
N VAL A 49 12.92 10.46 -13.64
CA VAL A 49 13.43 9.16 -14.09
C VAL A 49 14.22 8.44 -13.00
N SER A 50 15.12 9.14 -12.30
CA SER A 50 16.08 8.52 -11.36
C SER A 50 15.72 8.71 -9.87
N GLY A 51 14.77 9.58 -9.56
CA GLY A 51 14.29 9.89 -8.21
C GLY A 51 13.30 8.89 -7.62
N ASN A 52 13.21 7.70 -8.20
CA ASN A 52 12.23 6.70 -7.84
C ASN A 52 12.78 5.76 -6.76
N HIS A 53 11.94 5.41 -5.79
CA HIS A 53 12.26 4.52 -4.68
C HIS A 53 11.17 3.46 -4.52
N TYR A 54 11.59 2.21 -4.31
CA TYR A 54 10.68 1.11 -4.06
C TYR A 54 10.53 0.87 -2.56
N TRP A 55 9.31 0.66 -2.13
CA TRP A 55 8.98 0.17 -0.79
C TRP A 55 7.73 -0.71 -0.86
N VAL A 56 7.42 -1.46 0.19
CA VAL A 56 6.26 -2.36 0.21
C VAL A 56 5.26 -1.88 1.26
N PHE A 57 4.02 -1.71 0.83
CA PHE A 57 2.87 -1.58 1.71
C PHE A 57 2.20 -2.96 1.82
N ASN A 58 1.98 -3.48 3.01
CA ASN A 58 1.35 -4.78 3.21
C ASN A 58 0.08 -4.62 4.05
N LEU A 59 -1.02 -5.21 3.59
CA LEU A 59 -2.21 -5.43 4.41
C LEU A 59 -2.05 -6.80 5.06
N ASN A 60 -1.79 -6.83 6.37
CA ASN A 60 -1.71 -8.04 7.17
C ASN A 60 -3.06 -8.26 7.87
N ILE A 61 -3.89 -9.12 7.27
CA ILE A 61 -5.22 -9.47 7.77
C ILE A 61 -5.12 -10.32 9.02
N ARG A 62 -4.11 -11.21 9.09
CA ARG A 62 -3.86 -12.08 10.24
C ARG A 62 -3.58 -11.27 11.51
N ASP A 63 -2.66 -10.32 11.43
CA ASP A 63 -2.26 -9.48 12.56
C ASP A 63 -3.06 -8.17 12.66
N LYS A 64 -4.07 -8.01 11.79
CA LYS A 64 -5.00 -6.89 11.76
C LYS A 64 -4.34 -5.52 11.67
N ARG A 65 -3.36 -5.36 10.77
CA ARG A 65 -2.59 -4.11 10.60
C ARG A 65 -2.14 -3.84 9.17
N PHE A 66 -1.85 -2.59 8.88
CA PHE A 66 -1.11 -2.18 7.70
C PHE A 66 0.37 -2.05 8.06
N GLU A 67 1.24 -2.50 7.18
CA GLU A 67 2.68 -2.58 7.40
C GLU A 67 3.41 -1.82 6.30
N VAL A 68 4.39 -1.01 6.70
CA VAL A 68 5.32 -0.33 5.80
C VAL A 68 6.68 -0.99 5.93
N LEU A 69 7.17 -1.52 4.82
CA LEU A 69 8.49 -2.10 4.68
C LEU A 69 9.29 -1.21 3.71
N ASP A 70 10.08 -0.29 4.27
CA ASP A 70 10.94 0.61 3.50
C ASP A 70 12.39 0.41 3.97
N SER A 71 13.27 0.00 3.06
CA SER A 71 14.68 -0.28 3.35
C SER A 71 15.51 0.99 3.60
N TRP A 72 14.97 2.17 3.29
CA TRP A 72 15.66 3.46 3.40
C TRP A 72 15.07 4.33 4.51
N ARG A 73 13.74 4.40 4.62
CA ARG A 73 13.04 5.32 5.56
C ARG A 73 12.28 4.55 6.65
N THR A 74 11.72 5.28 7.60
CA THR A 74 10.71 4.80 8.57
C THR A 74 9.51 5.74 8.53
N LEU A 75 8.43 5.40 9.24
CA LEU A 75 7.27 6.28 9.39
C LEU A 75 7.58 7.62 10.12
N ASP A 76 8.79 7.81 10.66
CA ASP A 76 9.25 9.13 11.14
C ASP A 76 9.47 10.12 9.99
N ASN A 77 9.65 9.61 8.76
CA ASN A 77 9.68 10.42 7.55
C ASN A 77 8.25 10.87 7.19
N LEU A 78 7.97 12.17 7.32
CA LEU A 78 6.65 12.76 7.08
C LEU A 78 6.08 12.49 5.67
N VAL A 79 6.94 12.39 4.65
CA VAL A 79 6.49 12.11 3.27
C VAL A 79 6.01 10.67 3.16
N LEU A 80 6.79 9.73 3.69
CA LEU A 80 6.41 8.31 3.71
C LEU A 80 5.16 8.09 4.56
N ASP A 81 5.06 8.67 5.76
CA ASP A 81 3.88 8.54 6.63
C ASP A 81 2.62 9.05 5.94
N LYS A 82 2.67 10.25 5.35
CA LYS A 82 1.55 10.81 4.59
C LYS A 82 1.13 9.89 3.45
N ASN A 83 2.09 9.39 2.66
CA ASN A 83 1.81 8.53 1.51
C ASN A 83 1.23 7.16 1.95
N ALA A 84 1.79 6.54 2.98
CA ALA A 84 1.32 5.29 3.54
C ALA A 84 -0.09 5.42 4.13
N ARG A 85 -0.41 6.52 4.83
CA ARG A 85 -1.78 6.81 5.30
C ARG A 85 -2.77 6.99 4.16
N LEU A 86 -2.35 7.65 3.09
CA LEU A 86 -3.16 7.83 1.88
C LEU A 86 -3.49 6.49 1.21
N ILE A 87 -2.49 5.62 1.07
CA ILE A 87 -2.66 4.25 0.56
C ILE A 87 -3.58 3.45 1.49
N ALA A 88 -3.39 3.52 2.81
CA ALA A 88 -4.25 2.85 3.78
C ALA A 88 -5.72 3.30 3.64
N ALA A 89 -5.97 4.61 3.53
CA ALA A 89 -7.30 5.15 3.30
C ALA A 89 -7.91 4.64 1.98
N THR A 90 -7.12 4.62 0.91
CA THR A 90 -7.54 4.10 -0.40
C THR A 90 -7.90 2.62 -0.33
N VAL A 91 -7.08 1.81 0.35
CA VAL A 91 -7.35 0.38 0.54
C VAL A 91 -8.62 0.18 1.36
N ARG A 92 -8.87 0.98 2.40
CA ARG A 92 -10.13 0.93 3.16
C ARG A 92 -11.35 1.22 2.28
N SER A 93 -11.32 2.30 1.48
CA SER A 93 -12.43 2.63 0.58
C SER A 93 -12.68 1.53 -0.46
N LEU A 94 -11.61 0.94 -1.01
CA LEU A 94 -11.74 -0.20 -1.93
C LEU A 94 -12.29 -1.45 -1.23
N TRP A 95 -11.91 -1.69 0.01
CA TRP A 95 -12.39 -2.81 0.81
C TRP A 95 -13.86 -2.65 1.16
N GLU A 96 -14.29 -1.47 1.57
CA GLU A 96 -15.71 -1.17 1.81
C GLU A 96 -16.51 -1.38 0.53
N HIS A 97 -16.04 -0.87 -0.61
CA HIS A 97 -16.77 -1.03 -1.87
C HIS A 97 -16.90 -2.50 -2.31
N HIS A 98 -15.80 -3.25 -2.30
CA HIS A 98 -15.76 -4.61 -2.88
C HIS A 98 -16.03 -5.75 -1.88
N TYR A 99 -15.81 -5.50 -0.59
CA TYR A 99 -15.84 -6.49 0.49
C TYR A 99 -16.70 -6.02 1.68
N HIS A 100 -17.69 -5.13 1.50
CA HIS A 100 -18.62 -4.68 2.56
C HIS A 100 -19.33 -5.80 3.34
N HIS A 101 -19.48 -7.00 2.74
CA HIS A 101 -20.07 -8.17 3.41
C HIS A 101 -19.05 -9.14 4.00
N SER A 102 -17.75 -8.81 3.97
CA SER A 102 -16.70 -9.65 4.54
C SER A 102 -16.64 -9.51 6.05
N CYS A 103 -16.19 -10.56 6.74
CA CYS A 103 -15.87 -10.49 8.18
C CYS A 103 -14.56 -9.74 8.45
N VAL A 104 -13.76 -9.44 7.42
CA VAL A 104 -12.53 -8.65 7.53
C VAL A 104 -12.87 -7.17 7.46
N VAL A 105 -12.73 -6.46 8.60
CA VAL A 105 -13.00 -5.01 8.73
C VAL A 105 -11.69 -4.26 8.97
N LEU A 106 -11.40 -3.26 8.13
CA LEU A 106 -10.10 -2.57 8.10
C LEU A 106 -10.03 -1.24 8.87
N ASP A 107 -11.16 -0.72 9.37
CA ASP A 107 -11.24 0.65 9.95
C ASP A 107 -10.27 0.90 11.10
N LYS A 108 -10.06 -0.12 11.94
CA LYS A 108 -9.22 -0.04 13.14
C LYS A 108 -7.80 -0.57 12.95
N TYR A 109 -7.43 -0.98 11.74
CA TYR A 109 -6.09 -1.50 11.48
C TYR A 109 -5.08 -0.36 11.65
N PRO A 110 -4.09 -0.49 12.56
CA PRO A 110 -3.04 0.50 12.71
C PRO A 110 -2.10 0.44 11.52
N LEU A 111 -1.40 1.54 11.26
CA LEU A 111 -0.26 1.60 10.34
C LEU A 111 1.03 1.47 11.15
N VAL A 112 1.85 0.48 10.85
CA VAL A 112 3.10 0.21 11.58
C VAL A 112 4.30 0.13 10.63
N ASN A 113 5.47 0.50 11.15
CA ASN A 113 6.74 0.23 10.50
C ASN A 113 7.18 -1.20 10.80
N ILE A 114 7.68 -1.91 9.79
CA ILE A 114 8.33 -3.21 9.97
C ILE A 114 9.81 -3.03 9.72
N ASP A 115 10.62 -3.48 10.67
CA ASP A 115 12.07 -3.45 10.53
C ASP A 115 12.52 -4.44 9.44
N VAL A 116 13.27 -3.93 8.48
CA VAL A 116 13.80 -4.67 7.34
C VAL A 116 15.29 -4.35 7.15
N PRO A 117 16.04 -5.19 6.42
CA PRO A 117 17.43 -4.89 6.08
C PRO A 117 17.55 -3.51 5.40
N ARG A 118 18.47 -2.68 5.92
CA ARG A 118 18.72 -1.36 5.37
C ARG A 118 19.41 -1.49 4.01
N GLN A 119 18.98 -0.66 3.06
CA GLN A 119 19.64 -0.60 1.77
C GLN A 119 20.94 0.20 1.92
N ASN A 120 22.08 -0.49 1.83
CA ASN A 120 23.37 0.14 1.68
C ASN A 120 23.59 0.43 0.20
N LYS A 121 23.85 1.70 -0.13
CA LYS A 121 24.43 2.08 -1.43
C LYS A 121 25.94 1.93 -1.30
N GLU A 122 26.44 0.69 -1.39
CA GLU A 122 27.86 0.47 -1.69
C GLU A 122 28.11 0.73 -3.18
#